data_AF-A0A0N8PVW2-F1
#
_entry.id   AF-A0A0N8PVW2-F1
#
_cell.length_a   1.000
_cell.length_b   1.000
_cell.length_c   1.000
_cell.angle_alpha   90.00
_cell.angle_beta   90.00
_cell.angle_gamma   90.00
#
_symmetry.space_group_name_H-M   'P 1'
#
loop_
_entity.id
_entity.type
_entity.pdbx_description
1 polymer ?
#
loop_
_entity_poly.entity_id
_entity_poly.type
_entity_poly.pdbx_seq_one_letter_code
_entity_poly.pdbx_strand_id
1 'polypeptide(L)'
;MTLKSKLKVENPAVLLFSIFYAVAGASKIFLLVVTNFTAPPHLGVLGLLSLITAYGLFKMRRWSVMLVTAIFFLGITFGATTLYNSIVLQTFEGALLFHVTLIAYIIMTVVAFIYVAAKRKDFE
;
A
#
# COMPACT_ATOMS: atom_id res chain seq x y z
N MET A 1 20.00 -0.24 23.07
CA MET A 1 18.54 -0.37 23.28
C MET A 1 17.87 -0.44 21.92
N THR A 2 17.20 -1.54 21.61
CA THR A 2 16.63 -1.79 20.29
C THR A 2 15.27 -1.08 20.14
N LEU A 3 14.99 -0.53 18.96
CA LEU A 3 13.72 0.14 18.61
C LEU A 3 12.47 -0.66 19.04
N LYS A 4 12.63 -1.98 19.08
CA LYS A 4 11.70 -3.01 19.55
C LYS A 4 11.12 -2.76 20.95
N SER A 5 11.81 -2.04 21.85
CA SER A 5 11.34 -1.83 23.24
C SER A 5 10.52 -0.55 23.44
N LYS A 6 10.60 0.42 22.51
CA LYS A 6 9.79 1.66 22.57
C LYS A 6 8.50 1.55 21.77
N LEU A 7 8.53 0.82 20.67
CA LEU A 7 7.33 0.41 19.96
C LEU A 7 6.82 -0.85 20.64
N LYS A 8 5.68 -0.76 21.33
CA LYS A 8 4.93 -1.90 21.86
C LYS A 8 4.39 -2.72 20.68
N VAL A 9 5.28 -3.38 19.93
CA VAL A 9 4.92 -4.14 18.72
C VAL A 9 4.32 -5.46 19.18
N GLU A 10 3.03 -5.42 19.50
CA GLU A 10 2.21 -6.61 19.82
C GLU A 10 2.16 -7.59 18.64
N ASN A 11 2.35 -7.10 17.40
CA ASN A 11 2.29 -7.93 16.20
C ASN A 11 3.25 -7.43 15.10
N PRO A 12 4.39 -8.11 14.86
CA PRO A 12 5.40 -7.67 13.90
C PRO A 12 4.89 -7.66 12.45
N ALA A 13 3.94 -8.53 12.11
CA ALA A 13 3.34 -8.56 10.78
C ALA A 13 2.44 -7.33 10.55
N VAL A 14 1.66 -6.90 11.55
CA VAL A 14 0.87 -5.67 11.43
C VAL A 14 1.76 -4.44 11.27
N LEU A 15 2.90 -4.39 11.98
CA LEU A 15 3.87 -3.32 11.77
C LEU A 15 4.42 -3.33 10.34
N LEU A 16 4.78 -4.50 9.80
CA LEU A 16 5.24 -4.65 8.42
C LEU A 16 4.21 -4.11 7.42
N PHE A 17 2.94 -4.50 7.55
CA PHE A 17 1.89 -4.03 6.65
C PHE A 17 1.59 -2.54 6.84
N SER A 18 1.70 -2.02 8.06
CA SER A 18 1.58 -0.58 8.31
C SER A 18 2.67 0.20 7.58
N ILE A 19 3.92 -0.25 7.64
CA ILE A 19 5.04 0.35 6.91
C ILE A 19 4.81 0.24 5.40
N PHE A 20 4.38 -0.91 4.91
CA PHE A 20 4.06 -1.12 3.50
C PHE A 20 3.02 -0.10 2.99
N TYR A 21 1.89 0.05 3.68
CA TYR A 21 0.86 1.02 3.30
C TYR A 21 1.34 2.47 3.47
N ALA A 22 2.22 2.75 4.43
CA ALA A 22 2.81 4.07 4.59
C ALA A 22 3.70 4.44 3.41
N VAL A 23 4.62 3.54 3.04
CA VAL A 23 5.53 3.73 1.90
C VAL A 23 4.75 3.82 0.61
N ALA A 24 3.82 2.88 0.34
CA ALA A 24 3.00 2.89 -0.87
C ALA A 24 2.16 4.17 -0.98
N GLY A 25 1.62 4.66 0.14
CA GLY A 25 0.85 5.90 0.19
C GLY A 25 1.70 7.12 -0.10
N ALA A 26 2.84 7.23 0.59
CA ALA A 26 3.81 8.31 0.40
C ALA A 26 4.36 8.34 -1.04
N SER A 27 4.69 7.20 -1.63
CA SER A 27 5.17 7.13 -3.02
C SER A 27 4.13 7.63 -4.02
N LYS A 28 2.84 7.29 -3.84
CA LYS A 28 1.76 7.78 -4.72
C LYS A 28 1.56 9.29 -4.62
N ILE A 29 1.60 9.83 -3.40
CA ILE A 29 1.51 11.27 -3.17
C ILE A 29 2.73 11.99 -3.73
N PHE A 30 3.93 11.45 -3.48
CA PHE A 30 5.17 11.99 -4.02
C PHE A 30 5.15 12.05 -5.55
N LEU A 31 4.69 10.98 -6.22
CA LEU A 31 4.53 10.95 -7.66
C LEU A 31 3.58 12.05 -8.16
N LEU A 32 2.45 12.27 -7.47
CA LEU A 32 1.50 13.33 -7.82
C LEU A 32 2.13 14.72 -7.71
N VAL A 33 2.95 14.96 -6.67
CA VAL A 33 3.65 16.24 -6.47
C VAL A 33 4.74 16.46 -7.51
N VAL A 34 5.59 15.46 -7.76
CA VAL A 34 6.70 15.57 -8.74
C VAL A 34 6.19 15.73 -10.17
N THR A 35 5.01 15.20 -10.48
CA THR A 35 4.34 15.38 -11.77
C THR A 35 3.55 16.70 -11.87
N ASN A 36 3.68 17.61 -10.90
CA ASN A 36 2.94 18.87 -10.84
C ASN A 36 1.41 18.67 -10.99
N PHE A 37 0.86 17.63 -10.35
CA PHE A 37 -0.56 17.29 -10.38
C PHE A 37 -1.12 16.96 -11.78
N THR A 38 -0.26 16.66 -12.75
CA THR A 38 -0.69 16.17 -14.07
C THR A 38 -1.10 14.69 -14.03
N ALA A 39 -0.57 13.93 -13.07
CA ALA A 39 -0.95 12.54 -12.89
C ALA A 39 -2.43 12.42 -12.43
N PRO A 40 -3.10 11.30 -12.75
CA PRO A 40 -4.52 11.15 -12.45
C PRO A 40 -4.84 11.39 -10.96
N PRO A 41 -5.91 12.16 -10.64
CA PRO A 41 -6.19 12.59 -9.27
C PRO A 41 -6.48 11.41 -8.32
N HIS A 42 -6.92 10.27 -8.85
CA HIS A 42 -7.14 9.06 -8.06
C HIS A 42 -5.85 8.53 -7.40
N LEU A 43 -4.65 8.87 -7.89
CA LEU A 43 -3.38 8.56 -7.23
C LEU A 43 -3.28 9.21 -5.85
N GLY A 44 -3.69 10.48 -5.74
CA GLY A 44 -3.69 11.21 -4.47
C GLY A 44 -4.67 10.60 -3.47
N VAL A 45 -5.89 10.27 -3.93
CA VAL A 45 -6.91 9.62 -3.10
C VAL A 45 -6.45 8.25 -2.61
N LEU A 46 -5.91 7.41 -3.51
CA LEU A 46 -5.34 6.11 -3.14
C LEU A 46 -4.14 6.24 -2.20
N GLY A 47 -3.31 7.27 -2.41
CA GLY A 47 -2.18 7.58 -1.54
C GLY A 47 -2.63 7.91 -0.12
N LEU A 48 -3.61 8.82 0.01
CA LEU A 48 -4.16 9.22 1.30
C LEU A 48 -4.86 8.06 2.01
N LEU A 49 -5.70 7.30 1.31
CA LEU A 49 -6.35 6.10 1.86
C LEU A 49 -5.31 5.08 2.37
N SER A 50 -4.20 4.92 1.65
CA SER A 50 -3.08 4.06 2.06
C SER A 50 -2.44 4.56 3.35
N LEU A 51 -2.20 5.87 3.51
CA LEU A 51 -1.67 6.45 4.76
C LEU A 51 -2.65 6.30 5.93
N ILE A 52 -3.94 6.55 5.71
CA ILE A 52 -4.99 6.36 6.73
C ILE A 52 -5.03 4.89 7.16
N THR A 53 -4.90 3.96 6.20
CA THR A 53 -4.85 2.52 6.47
C THR A 53 -3.62 2.12 7.26
N ALA A 54 -2.45 2.68 6.92
CA ALA A 54 -1.21 2.46 7.68
C ALA A 54 -1.36 2.86 9.15
N TYR A 55 -1.96 4.02 9.41
CA TYR A 55 -2.26 4.47 10.77
C TYR A 55 -3.28 3.56 11.47
N GLY A 56 -4.35 3.19 10.76
CA GLY A 56 -5.39 2.30 11.28
C GLY A 56 -4.84 0.94 11.68
N LEU A 57 -4.00 0.34 10.84
CA LEU A 57 -3.31 -0.92 11.12
C LEU A 57 -2.35 -0.79 12.29
N PHE A 58 -1.54 0.27 12.33
CA PHE A 58 -0.60 0.52 13.43
C PHE A 58 -1.31 0.65 14.78
N LYS A 59 -2.53 1.17 14.79
CA LYS A 59 -3.40 1.29 15.96
C LYS A 59 -4.38 0.12 16.14
N MET A 60 -4.27 -0.94 15.34
CA MET A 60 -5.17 -2.11 15.38
C MET A 60 -6.66 -1.75 15.35
N ARG A 61 -7.03 -0.69 14.63
CA ARG A 61 -8.42 -0.21 14.59
C ARG A 61 -9.30 -1.11 13.72
N ARG A 62 -10.49 -1.47 14.17
CA ARG A 62 -11.42 -2.33 13.41
C ARG A 62 -11.79 -1.80 12.03
N TRP A 63 -11.92 -0.48 11.86
CA TRP A 63 -12.20 0.13 10.55
C TRP A 63 -11.06 -0.03 9.55
N SER A 64 -9.82 -0.30 10.00
CA SER A 64 -8.68 -0.53 9.10
C SER A 64 -8.85 -1.80 8.28
N VAL A 65 -9.56 -2.82 8.79
CA VAL A 65 -9.87 -4.05 8.05
C VAL A 65 -10.73 -3.74 6.82
N MET A 66 -11.71 -2.84 6.96
CA MET A 66 -12.55 -2.40 5.84
C MET A 66 -11.73 -1.64 4.81
N LEU A 67 -10.82 -0.76 5.25
CA LEU A 67 -9.96 -0.02 4.33
C LEU A 67 -8.95 -0.92 3.60
N VAL A 68 -8.32 -1.88 4.29
CA VAL A 68 -7.45 -2.88 3.66
C VAL A 68 -8.21 -3.66 2.59
N THR A 69 -9.47 -4.03 2.87
CA THR A 69 -10.34 -4.72 1.92
C THR A 69 -10.67 -3.83 0.71
N ALA A 70 -11.00 -2.56 0.92
CA ALA A 70 -11.27 -1.63 -0.19
C ALA A 70 -10.02 -1.37 -1.04
N ILE A 71 -8.88 -1.12 -0.38
CA ILE A 71 -7.60 -0.89 -1.03
C ILE A 71 -7.09 -2.15 -1.73
N PHE A 72 -7.48 -3.35 -1.32
CA PHE A 72 -7.15 -4.57 -2.04
C PHE A 72 -7.67 -4.50 -3.49
N PHE A 73 -8.96 -4.29 -3.69
CA PHE A 73 -9.53 -4.23 -5.04
C PHE A 73 -8.97 -3.06 -5.87
N LEU A 74 -8.87 -1.89 -5.25
CA LEU A 74 -8.36 -0.69 -5.90
C LEU A 74 -6.85 -0.79 -6.22
N GLY A 75 -6.08 -1.33 -5.28
CA GLY A 75 -4.64 -1.51 -5.38
C GLY A 75 -4.26 -2.56 -6.40
N ILE A 76 -4.98 -3.69 -6.46
CA ILE A 76 -4.79 -4.69 -7.51
C ILE A 76 -5.09 -4.10 -8.89
N THR A 77 -6.23 -3.40 -9.02
CA THR A 77 -6.60 -2.73 -10.28
C THR A 77 -5.53 -1.74 -10.71
N PHE A 78 -5.10 -0.86 -9.80
CA PHE A 78 -4.04 0.11 -10.06
C PHE A 78 -2.71 -0.55 -10.45
N GLY A 79 -2.25 -1.52 -9.66
CA GLY A 79 -0.98 -2.20 -9.90
C GLY A 79 -0.98 -2.97 -11.23
N ALA A 80 -2.03 -3.74 -11.50
CA ALA A 80 -2.14 -4.55 -12.70
C ALA A 80 -2.26 -3.69 -13.97
N THR A 81 -3.12 -2.67 -13.96
CA THR A 81 -3.29 -1.76 -15.11
C THR A 81 -2.04 -0.94 -15.38
N THR A 82 -1.38 -0.42 -14.33
CA THR A 82 -0.12 0.31 -14.48
C THR A 82 0.98 -0.58 -15.03
N LEU A 83 1.10 -1.81 -14.53
CA LEU A 83 2.10 -2.77 -15.02
C LEU A 83 1.83 -3.16 -16.47
N TYR A 84 0.57 -3.47 -16.81
CA TYR A 84 0.15 -3.78 -18.17
C TYR A 84 0.47 -2.64 -19.13
N ASN A 85 0.08 -1.41 -18.81
CA ASN A 85 0.36 -0.23 -19.63
C ASN A 85 1.87 -0.01 -19.77
N SER A 86 2.63 -0.18 -18.69
CA SER A 86 4.08 -0.01 -18.72
C SER A 86 4.78 -1.02 -19.64
N ILE A 87 4.31 -2.26 -19.71
CA ILE A 87 4.87 -3.31 -20.57
C ILE A 87 4.41 -3.14 -22.02
N VAL A 88 3.10 -2.97 -22.25
CA VAL A 88 2.50 -2.99 -23.59
C VAL A 88 2.69 -1.69 -24.34
N LEU A 89 2.47 -0.55 -23.66
CA LEU A 89 2.61 0.76 -24.27
C LEU A 89 4.04 1.28 -24.20
N GLN A 90 4.97 0.49 -23.63
CA GLN A 90 6.37 0.86 -23.45
C GLN A 90 6.55 2.24 -22.78
N THR A 91 5.56 2.69 -21.99
CA THR A 91 5.55 4.03 -21.39
C THR A 91 6.75 4.27 -20.47
N PHE A 92 7.35 3.19 -19.96
CA PHE A 92 8.54 3.20 -19.14
C PHE A 92 9.57 2.17 -19.67
N GLU A 93 10.01 2.33 -20.92
CA GLU A 93 11.02 1.45 -21.53
C GLU A 93 12.25 1.26 -20.63
N GLY A 94 12.72 0.01 -20.50
CA GLY A 94 13.90 -0.33 -19.70
C GLY A 94 13.71 -0.23 -18.18
N ALA A 95 12.51 0.09 -17.67
CA ALA A 95 12.26 0.28 -16.25
C ALA A 95 11.99 -1.03 -15.50
N LEU A 96 12.91 -1.99 -15.58
CA LEU A 96 12.78 -3.32 -14.98
C LEU A 96 12.52 -3.26 -13.46
N LEU A 97 13.20 -2.33 -12.76
CA LEU A 97 12.97 -2.07 -11.34
C LEU A 97 11.55 -1.58 -11.04
N PHE A 98 10.97 -0.78 -11.93
CA PHE A 98 9.59 -0.31 -11.78
C PHE A 98 8.59 -1.47 -11.93
N HIS A 99 8.81 -2.36 -12.91
CA HIS A 99 7.98 -3.57 -13.08
C HIS A 99 8.06 -4.48 -11.85
N VAL A 100 9.27 -4.76 -11.36
CA VAL A 100 9.48 -5.56 -10.14
C VAL A 100 8.80 -4.91 -8.93
N THR A 101 8.88 -3.58 -8.82
CA THR A 101 8.22 -2.83 -7.74
C THR A 101 6.69 -2.98 -7.81
N LEU A 102 6.10 -2.89 -9.01
CA LEU A 102 4.65 -3.08 -9.19
C LEU A 102 4.21 -4.52 -8.87
N ILE A 103 4.98 -5.52 -9.30
CA ILE A 103 4.71 -6.92 -8.96
C ILE A 103 4.79 -7.12 -7.44
N ALA A 104 5.84 -6.62 -6.80
CA ALA A 104 6.00 -6.67 -5.35
C ALA A 104 4.83 -5.96 -4.64
N TYR A 105 4.40 -4.80 -5.14
CA TYR A 105 3.25 -4.06 -4.62
C TYR A 105 1.95 -4.88 -4.70
N ILE A 106 1.69 -5.54 -5.83
CA ILE A 106 0.53 -6.42 -6.01
C ILE A 106 0.57 -7.58 -5.01
N ILE A 107 1.70 -8.30 -4.92
CA ILE A 107 1.87 -9.44 -4.00
C ILE A 107 1.67 -8.98 -2.55
N MET A 108 2.32 -7.90 -2.14
CA MET A 108 2.18 -7.35 -0.79
C MET A 108 0.74 -6.93 -0.48
N THR A 109 0.00 -6.39 -1.47
CA THR A 109 -1.42 -6.05 -1.32
C THR A 109 -2.27 -7.30 -1.08
N VAL A 110 -2.02 -8.39 -1.81
CA VAL A 110 -2.71 -9.68 -1.60
C VAL A 110 -2.40 -10.25 -0.21
N VAL A 111 -1.12 -10.31 0.15
CA VAL A 111 -0.68 -10.89 1.43
C VAL A 111 -1.22 -10.07 2.61
N ALA A 112 -1.17 -8.74 2.52
CA ALA A 112 -1.73 -7.84 3.54
C ALA A 112 -3.23 -8.07 3.72
N PHE A 113 -3.98 -8.17 2.61
CA PHE A 113 -5.41 -8.43 2.65
C PHE A 113 -5.74 -9.76 3.33
N ILE A 114 -5.10 -10.86 2.90
CA ILE A 114 -5.33 -12.19 3.48
C ILE A 114 -5.02 -12.17 4.98
N TYR A 115 -3.88 -11.61 5.37
CA TYR A 115 -3.45 -11.56 6.76
C TYR A 115 -4.43 -10.77 7.64
N VAL A 116 -4.73 -9.52 7.25
CA VAL A 116 -5.60 -8.62 8.02
C VAL A 116 -7.03 -9.17 8.08
N ALA A 117 -7.55 -9.73 6.98
CA ALA A 117 -8.89 -10.33 6.96
C ALA A 117 -8.98 -11.59 7.85
N ALA A 118 -7.93 -12.42 7.86
CA ALA A 118 -7.84 -13.60 8.74
C ALA A 118 -7.78 -13.19 10.22
N LYS A 119 -7.03 -12.12 10.52
CA LYS A 119 -6.81 -11.60 11.87
C LYS A 119 -7.80 -10.52 12.31
N ARG A 120 -8.86 -10.27 11.54
CA ARG A 120 -9.82 -9.17 11.78
C ARG A 120 -10.45 -9.13 13.18
N LYS A 121 -10.50 -10.27 13.89
CA LYS A 121 -11.06 -10.36 15.25
C LYS A 121 -10.13 -9.75 16.30
N ASP A 122 -8.85 -9.61 15.98
CA ASP A 122 -7.82 -9.06 16.85
C ASP A 122 -7.78 -7.50 16.76
N PHE A 123 -8.64 -6.90 15.92
CA PHE A 123 -8.74 -5.45 15.73
C PHE A 123 -9.93 -4.88 16.52
N GLU A 124 -9.70 -3.78 17.24
CA GLU A 124 -10.65 -3.09 18.14
C GLU A 124 -11.26 -1.82 17.53
#